data_AF-A0AAW9S1Q3-F1
#
_entry.id   AF-A0AAW9S1Q3-F1
#
_cell.length_a   1.000
_cell.length_b   1.000
_cell.length_c   1.000
_cell.angle_alpha   90.00
_cell.angle_beta   90.00
_cell.angle_gamma   90.00
#
_symmetry.space_group_name_H-M   'P 1'
#
loop_
_entity.id
_entity.type
_entity.pdbx_description
1 polymer ?
#
loop_
_entity_poly.entity_id
_entity_poly.type
_entity_poly.pdbx_seq_one_letter_code
_entity_poly.pdbx_strand_id
1 'polypeptide(L)'
;MLGREKVITPDDVRGEYSTLEEAILAHNWPALSESLGKFVFMLLPSTAGISEDDRYIEDHPSLKGRAMFVQSEPGAPHAAFLLFDNSILRKEEIKAAVRKGYLVRSRADIETYEAKVNDMTRARAAFESGAQVISTDFFKPGNRYGTDYFVKMPNEKPLRINPVNGQK
;
A
#
# COMPACT_ATOMS: atom_id res chain seq x y z
N MET A 1 -4.97 10.31 -22.50
CA MET A 1 -3.85 10.60 -21.58
C MET A 1 -4.45 10.99 -20.24
N LEU A 2 -3.97 10.43 -19.11
CA LEU A 2 -4.40 10.88 -17.78
C LEU A 2 -3.74 12.24 -17.51
N GLY A 3 -4.52 13.30 -17.30
CA GLY A 3 -4.00 14.64 -16.99
C GLY A 3 -3.34 14.70 -15.60
N ARG A 4 -2.50 15.71 -15.34
CA ARG A 4 -1.77 15.86 -14.05
C ARG A 4 -2.72 15.95 -12.86
N GLU A 5 -3.88 16.54 -13.04
CA GLU A 5 -4.95 16.67 -12.04
C GLU A 5 -5.58 15.33 -11.63
N LYS A 6 -5.35 14.27 -12.42
CA LYS A 6 -5.79 12.90 -12.14
C LYS A 6 -4.74 12.07 -11.43
N VAL A 7 -3.58 12.63 -11.09
CA VAL A 7 -2.50 11.86 -10.45
C VAL A 7 -2.13 12.51 -9.12
N ILE A 8 -1.99 11.71 -8.08
CA ILE A 8 -1.37 12.11 -6.82
C ILE A 8 0.09 11.69 -6.90
N THR A 9 1.00 12.66 -6.86
CA THR A 9 2.46 12.43 -6.90
C THR A 9 3.07 12.54 -5.50
N PRO A 10 4.33 12.09 -5.31
CA PRO A 10 5.10 12.39 -4.11
C PRO A 10 5.12 13.86 -3.71
N ASP A 11 5.19 14.78 -4.68
CA ASP A 11 5.20 16.22 -4.40
C ASP A 11 3.86 16.72 -3.84
N ASP A 12 2.72 16.17 -4.29
CA ASP A 12 1.39 16.52 -3.76
C ASP A 12 1.25 16.15 -2.29
N VAL A 13 1.88 15.04 -1.88
CA VAL A 13 1.87 14.55 -0.49
C VAL A 13 2.93 15.24 0.35
N ARG A 14 4.11 15.52 -0.22
CA ARG A 14 5.19 16.19 0.50
C ARG A 14 4.84 17.64 0.82
N GLY A 15 4.17 18.35 -0.09
CA GLY A 15 3.85 19.77 0.10
C GLY A 15 5.09 20.58 0.49
N GLU A 16 5.01 21.26 1.62
CA GLU A 16 6.07 22.15 2.14
C GLU A 16 7.07 21.45 3.08
N TYR A 17 6.92 20.14 3.34
CA TYR A 17 7.85 19.40 4.20
C TYR A 17 9.21 19.16 3.52
N SER A 18 10.27 19.05 4.31
CA SER A 18 11.63 18.88 3.79
C SER A 18 11.79 17.55 3.08
N THR A 19 11.16 16.51 3.64
CA THR A 19 11.11 15.16 3.10
C THR A 19 9.67 14.65 3.02
N LEU A 20 9.42 13.73 2.10
CA LEU A 20 8.16 13.01 1.96
C LEU A 20 7.85 12.26 3.24
N GLU A 21 8.84 11.65 3.88
CA GLU A 21 8.61 10.96 5.14
C GLU A 21 8.12 11.89 6.26
N GLU A 22 8.70 13.07 6.40
CA GLU A 22 8.20 14.07 7.36
C GLU A 22 6.71 14.38 7.12
N ALA A 23 6.32 14.54 5.86
CA ALA A 23 4.92 14.77 5.49
C ALA A 23 4.02 13.58 5.86
N ILE A 24 4.51 12.36 5.66
CA ILE A 24 3.78 11.12 5.96
C ILE A 24 3.57 10.98 7.47
N LEU A 25 4.61 11.21 8.27
CA LEU A 25 4.54 11.21 9.73
C LEU A 25 3.65 12.33 10.29
N ALA A 26 3.49 13.42 9.53
CA ALA A 26 2.54 14.48 9.81
C ALA A 26 1.13 14.22 9.23
N HIS A 27 0.87 13.03 8.68
CA HIS A 27 -0.41 12.63 8.09
C HIS A 27 -0.87 13.48 6.89
N ASN A 28 0.07 13.98 6.09
CA ASN A 28 -0.19 14.91 4.98
C ASN A 28 -0.68 14.25 3.68
N TRP A 29 -1.27 13.05 3.75
CA TRP A 29 -1.97 12.50 2.59
C TRP A 29 -3.20 13.37 2.27
N PRO A 30 -3.50 13.64 0.98
CA PRO A 30 -4.72 14.33 0.60
C PRO A 30 -5.96 13.65 1.16
N ALA A 31 -6.99 14.44 1.47
CA ALA A 31 -8.23 13.88 1.97
C ALA A 31 -8.86 12.92 0.95
N LEU A 32 -9.68 11.97 1.43
CA LEU A 32 -10.38 11.04 0.54
C LEU A 32 -11.23 11.80 -0.49
N SER A 33 -11.93 12.85 -0.08
CA SER A 33 -12.75 13.71 -0.95
C SER A 33 -11.94 14.36 -2.09
N GLU A 34 -10.67 14.69 -1.84
CA GLU A 34 -9.77 15.31 -2.81
C GLU A 34 -9.06 14.28 -3.70
N SER A 35 -9.13 13.01 -3.31
CA SER A 35 -8.46 11.88 -3.96
C SER A 35 -9.38 11.10 -4.91
N LEU A 36 -10.69 11.32 -4.85
CA LEU A 36 -11.66 10.60 -5.69
C LEU A 36 -11.38 10.79 -7.18
N GLY A 37 -11.29 9.67 -7.91
CA GLY A 37 -11.02 9.67 -9.35
C GLY A 37 -9.59 10.01 -9.74
N LYS A 38 -8.66 10.07 -8.77
CA LYS A 38 -7.22 10.19 -9.00
C LYS A 38 -6.51 8.85 -8.89
N PHE A 39 -5.31 8.80 -9.43
CA PHE A 39 -4.44 7.64 -9.49
C PHE A 39 -3.17 7.89 -8.69
N VAL A 40 -2.69 6.85 -8.01
CA VAL A 40 -1.36 6.79 -7.40
C VAL A 40 -0.58 5.74 -8.19
N PHE A 41 0.63 6.08 -8.60
CA PHE A 41 1.51 5.13 -9.29
C PHE A 41 2.63 4.70 -8.36
N MET A 42 2.92 3.41 -8.39
CA MET A 42 3.99 2.79 -7.63
C MET A 42 4.96 2.12 -8.58
N LEU A 43 6.22 2.55 -8.54
CA LEU A 43 7.31 1.87 -9.21
C LEU A 43 7.78 0.73 -8.33
N LEU A 44 7.63 -0.50 -8.83
CA LEU A 44 8.20 -1.69 -8.23
C LEU A 44 9.31 -2.20 -9.15
N PRO A 45 10.56 -2.28 -8.68
CA PRO A 45 11.65 -2.80 -9.48
C PRO A 45 11.50 -4.32 -9.63
N SER A 46 12.10 -4.87 -10.68
CA SER A 46 12.08 -6.31 -10.96
C SER A 46 12.97 -7.13 -10.01
N THR A 47 13.82 -6.46 -9.22
CA THR A 47 14.76 -7.06 -8.25
C THR A 47 14.40 -6.63 -6.82
N ALA A 48 15.07 -7.19 -5.82
CA ALA A 48 14.75 -6.95 -4.41
C ALA A 48 14.93 -5.47 -4.01
N GLY A 49 13.82 -4.72 -3.98
CA GLY A 49 13.74 -3.36 -3.46
C GLY A 49 14.33 -2.26 -4.35
N ILE A 50 13.99 -1.02 -4.02
CA ILE A 50 14.61 0.20 -4.56
C ILE A 50 15.62 0.67 -3.51
N SER A 51 16.89 0.79 -3.90
CA SER A 51 17.92 1.43 -3.06
C SER A 51 17.97 2.94 -3.33
N GLU A 52 18.64 3.70 -2.47
CA GLU A 52 18.87 5.13 -2.72
C GLU A 52 19.66 5.39 -4.01
N ASP A 53 20.47 4.44 -4.44
CA ASP A 53 21.25 4.46 -5.69
C ASP A 53 20.42 4.08 -6.93
N ASP A 54 19.11 3.84 -6.79
CA ASP A 54 18.26 3.61 -7.95
C ASP A 54 18.19 4.87 -8.81
N ARG A 55 18.29 4.71 -10.13
CA ARG A 55 18.27 5.83 -11.10
C ARG A 55 16.98 6.65 -11.04
N TYR A 56 15.90 6.09 -10.51
CA TYR A 56 14.66 6.81 -10.24
C TYR A 56 14.74 7.70 -8.99
N ILE A 57 15.65 7.45 -8.06
CA ILE A 57 15.87 8.27 -6.87
C ILE A 57 17.07 9.20 -7.04
N GLU A 58 18.09 8.77 -7.79
CA GLU A 58 19.28 9.57 -8.14
C GLU A 58 18.87 10.99 -8.59
N ASP A 59 19.52 12.02 -8.02
CA ASP A 59 19.25 13.47 -8.21
C ASP A 59 17.82 13.96 -7.87
N HIS A 60 16.98 13.08 -7.34
CA HIS A 60 15.61 13.38 -6.92
C HIS A 60 15.41 12.97 -5.45
N PRO A 61 16.18 13.56 -4.51
CA PRO A 61 16.12 13.19 -3.10
C PRO A 61 14.69 13.36 -2.59
N SER A 62 14.20 12.36 -1.87
CA SER A 62 12.82 12.34 -1.38
C SER A 62 11.76 12.42 -2.50
N LEU A 63 12.07 11.85 -3.67
CA LEU A 63 11.22 11.78 -4.86
C LEU A 63 10.77 13.14 -5.41
N LYS A 64 11.53 14.21 -5.14
CA LYS A 64 11.25 15.56 -5.68
C LYS A 64 11.08 15.53 -7.19
N GLY A 65 9.94 15.97 -7.72
CA GLY A 65 9.69 16.02 -9.16
C GLY A 65 9.43 14.65 -9.81
N ARG A 66 9.32 13.56 -9.04
CA ARG A 66 8.97 12.23 -9.57
C ARG A 66 7.46 12.05 -9.61
N ALA A 67 7.00 11.26 -10.58
CA ALA A 67 5.58 10.99 -10.80
C ALA A 67 5.05 9.80 -9.97
N MET A 68 5.93 8.91 -9.53
CA MET A 68 5.58 7.65 -8.89
C MET A 68 6.20 7.57 -7.50
N PHE A 69 5.50 6.89 -6.59
CA PHE A 69 6.07 6.42 -5.34
C PHE A 69 6.91 5.18 -5.59
N VAL A 70 7.76 4.84 -4.64
CA VAL A 70 8.57 3.62 -4.65
C VAL A 70 8.18 2.74 -3.46
N GLN A 71 8.54 1.46 -3.50
CA GLN A 71 8.64 0.69 -2.26
C GLN A 71 9.70 1.33 -1.37
N SER A 72 9.39 1.53 -0.10
CA SER A 72 10.33 2.13 0.86
C SER A 72 10.42 1.31 2.14
N GLU A 73 11.49 1.58 2.90
CA GLU A 73 11.59 1.20 4.30
C GLU A 73 11.22 2.40 5.20
N PRO A 74 10.63 2.19 6.38
CA PRO A 74 10.44 3.26 7.36
C PRO A 74 11.79 3.89 7.74
N GLY A 75 11.83 5.22 7.82
CA GLY A 75 12.99 6.04 8.13
C GLY A 75 13.71 6.61 6.90
N ALA A 76 13.39 6.15 5.69
CA ALA A 76 14.02 6.67 4.48
C ALA A 76 13.38 8.02 4.08
N PRO A 77 14.13 9.01 3.57
CA PRO A 77 13.57 10.33 3.21
C PRO A 77 12.42 10.27 2.19
N HIS A 78 12.36 9.24 1.37
CA HIS A 78 11.32 9.00 0.37
C HIS A 78 10.19 8.06 0.85
N ALA A 79 10.16 7.71 2.14
CA ALA A 79 9.25 6.70 2.67
C ALA A 79 7.81 7.23 2.76
N ALA A 80 6.93 6.59 1.98
CA ALA A 80 5.49 6.85 2.00
C ALA A 80 4.65 5.58 1.89
N PHE A 81 5.16 4.60 1.14
CA PHE A 81 4.42 3.40 0.77
C PHE A 81 5.26 2.15 1.08
N LEU A 82 4.73 1.27 1.92
CA LEU A 82 5.43 0.09 2.43
C LEU A 82 4.77 -1.19 1.92
N LEU A 83 5.58 -2.19 1.58
CA LEU A 83 5.12 -3.51 1.16
C LEU A 83 5.45 -4.53 2.25
N PHE A 84 4.41 -4.96 2.97
CA PHE A 84 4.52 -6.00 4.00
C PHE A 84 3.66 -7.20 3.62
N ASP A 85 4.25 -8.10 2.85
CA ASP A 85 3.53 -9.21 2.22
C ASP A 85 2.95 -10.22 3.22
N ASN A 86 3.72 -10.57 4.26
CA ASN A 86 3.29 -11.58 5.23
C ASN A 86 2.54 -10.95 6.42
N SER A 87 1.25 -10.70 6.25
CA SER A 87 0.37 -10.15 7.30
C SER A 87 0.23 -11.03 8.55
N ILE A 88 0.48 -12.33 8.45
CA ILE A 88 0.42 -13.25 9.61
C ILE A 88 1.57 -12.93 10.58
N LEU A 89 2.78 -12.74 10.07
CA LEU A 89 3.96 -12.47 10.88
C LEU A 89 4.12 -10.97 11.19
N ARG A 90 3.77 -10.10 10.25
CA ARG A 90 4.05 -8.66 10.31
C ARG A 90 2.85 -7.82 10.78
N LYS A 91 1.80 -8.45 11.36
CA LYS A 91 0.53 -7.79 11.68
C LYS A 91 0.70 -6.50 12.49
N GLU A 92 1.48 -6.56 13.57
CA GLU A 92 1.68 -5.43 14.46
C GLU A 92 2.59 -4.35 13.85
N GLU A 93 3.57 -4.73 13.03
CA GLU A 93 4.38 -3.78 12.25
C GLU A 93 3.53 -3.01 11.24
N ILE A 94 2.64 -3.71 10.52
CA ILE A 94 1.70 -3.08 9.60
C ILE A 94 0.81 -2.09 10.36
N LYS A 95 0.23 -2.49 11.50
CA LYS A 95 -0.58 -1.58 12.32
C LYS A 95 0.20 -0.35 12.76
N ALA A 96 1.43 -0.54 13.22
CA ALA A 96 2.29 0.57 13.65
C ALA A 96 2.60 1.53 12.51
N ALA A 97 2.92 1.02 11.32
CA ALA A 97 3.15 1.84 10.14
C ALA A 97 1.89 2.61 9.70
N VAL A 98 0.73 1.95 9.66
CA VAL A 98 -0.54 2.59 9.32
C VAL A 98 -0.88 3.72 10.30
N ARG A 99 -0.62 3.52 11.60
CA ARG A 99 -0.80 4.56 12.64
C ARG A 99 0.14 5.75 12.44
N LYS A 100 1.34 5.53 11.91
CA LYS A 100 2.31 6.60 11.62
C LYS A 100 1.99 7.38 10.33
N GLY A 101 1.00 6.95 9.55
CA GLY A 101 0.59 7.64 8.32
C GLY A 101 1.07 7.01 7.02
N TYR A 102 1.91 5.96 7.06
CA TYR A 102 2.31 5.26 5.84
C TYR A 102 1.10 4.57 5.18
N LEU A 103 1.11 4.52 3.84
CA LEU A 103 0.27 3.59 3.10
C LEU A 103 0.96 2.23 3.07
N VAL A 104 0.22 1.17 3.37
CA VAL A 104 0.75 -0.19 3.39
C VAL A 104 -0.02 -1.07 2.42
N ARG A 105 0.72 -1.78 1.56
CA ARG A 105 0.21 -2.93 0.82
C ARG A 105 0.56 -4.22 1.57
N SER A 106 -0.40 -5.13 1.64
CA SER A 106 -0.18 -6.51 2.07
C SER A 106 -0.82 -7.51 1.10
N ARG A 107 -0.47 -8.79 1.23
CA ARG A 107 -1.00 -9.87 0.40
C ARG A 107 -2.05 -10.66 1.16
N ALA A 108 -3.15 -11.00 0.48
CA ALA A 108 -4.13 -11.95 1.00
C ALA A 108 -3.71 -13.41 0.79
N ASP A 109 -2.83 -13.65 -0.19
CA ASP A 109 -2.30 -14.94 -0.62
C ASP A 109 -0.86 -14.79 -1.15
N ILE A 110 -0.03 -15.83 -0.96
CA ILE A 110 1.37 -15.87 -1.40
C ILE A 110 1.60 -17.15 -2.20
N GLU A 111 2.15 -17.01 -3.41
CA GLU A 111 2.47 -18.12 -4.32
C GLU A 111 1.34 -19.16 -4.45
N THR A 112 0.08 -18.69 -4.47
CA THR A 112 -1.15 -19.48 -4.55
C THR A 112 -1.39 -20.48 -3.41
N TYR A 113 -0.58 -20.46 -2.34
CA TYR A 113 -0.64 -21.46 -1.27
C TYR A 113 -1.99 -21.50 -0.58
N GLU A 114 -2.49 -20.35 -0.13
CA GLU A 114 -3.77 -20.22 0.57
C GLU A 114 -4.95 -20.75 -0.26
N ALA A 115 -4.90 -20.54 -1.58
CA ALA A 115 -5.92 -21.06 -2.49
C ALA A 115 -5.88 -22.59 -2.63
N LYS A 116 -4.69 -23.21 -2.60
CA LYS A 116 -4.54 -24.67 -2.64
C LYS A 116 -5.07 -25.37 -1.40
N VAL A 117 -4.92 -24.73 -0.23
CA VAL A 117 -5.32 -25.31 1.06
C VAL A 117 -6.64 -24.74 1.61
N ASN A 118 -7.31 -23.86 0.85
CA ASN A 118 -8.55 -23.17 1.24
C ASN A 118 -8.44 -22.39 2.57
N ASP A 119 -7.33 -21.69 2.79
CA ASP A 119 -7.03 -21.01 4.06
C ASP A 119 -7.14 -19.48 3.96
N MET A 120 -8.18 -18.92 4.58
CA MET A 120 -8.42 -17.48 4.63
C MET A 120 -7.63 -16.74 5.73
N THR A 121 -6.75 -17.42 6.47
CA THR A 121 -6.05 -16.83 7.62
C THR A 121 -5.21 -15.60 7.24
N ARG A 122 -4.44 -15.65 6.15
CA ARG A 122 -3.65 -14.50 5.68
C ARG A 122 -4.53 -13.34 5.23
N ALA A 123 -5.60 -13.63 4.48
CA ALA A 123 -6.56 -12.61 4.04
C ALA A 123 -7.17 -11.89 5.25
N ARG A 124 -7.65 -12.63 6.26
CA ARG A 124 -8.18 -12.05 7.52
C ARG A 124 -7.12 -11.22 8.23
N ALA A 125 -5.89 -11.73 8.37
CA ALA A 125 -4.80 -11.01 9.00
C ALA A 125 -4.44 -9.71 8.25
N ALA A 126 -4.47 -9.70 6.92
CA ALA A 126 -4.24 -8.50 6.10
C ALA A 126 -5.35 -7.46 6.28
N PHE A 127 -6.61 -7.89 6.36
CA PHE A 127 -7.71 -6.97 6.68
C PHE A 127 -7.61 -6.44 8.13
N GLU A 128 -7.28 -7.28 9.11
CA GLU A 128 -7.20 -6.87 10.51
C GLU A 128 -5.96 -6.02 10.84
N SER A 129 -4.91 -6.09 10.03
CA SER A 129 -3.69 -5.29 10.22
C SER A 129 -3.87 -3.82 9.87
N GLY A 130 -4.93 -3.47 9.13
CA GLY A 130 -5.16 -2.11 8.67
C GLY A 130 -4.40 -1.73 7.40
N ALA A 131 -3.76 -2.68 6.70
CA ALA A 131 -3.23 -2.42 5.37
C ALA A 131 -4.33 -1.82 4.46
N GLN A 132 -4.01 -0.70 3.81
CA GLN A 132 -4.96 0.04 2.98
C GLN A 132 -5.10 -0.57 1.59
N VAL A 133 -4.05 -1.24 1.10
CA VAL A 133 -4.06 -1.98 -0.17
C VAL A 133 -3.85 -3.46 0.12
N ILE A 134 -4.78 -4.29 -0.34
CA ILE A 134 -4.69 -5.75 -0.20
C ILE A 134 -4.79 -6.33 -1.59
N SER A 135 -3.73 -7.02 -2.02
CA SER A 135 -3.67 -7.67 -3.33
C SER A 135 -3.96 -9.17 -3.21
N THR A 136 -4.59 -9.71 -4.23
CA THR A 136 -4.94 -11.13 -4.35
C THR A 136 -5.06 -11.49 -5.83
N ASP A 137 -4.65 -12.70 -6.19
CA ASP A 137 -4.95 -13.26 -7.52
C ASP A 137 -6.37 -13.87 -7.57
N PHE A 138 -7.02 -14.03 -6.41
CA PHE A 138 -8.29 -14.74 -6.24
C PHE A 138 -9.44 -13.79 -5.89
N PHE A 139 -9.60 -12.70 -6.63
CA PHE A 139 -10.63 -11.68 -6.38
C PHE A 139 -12.03 -12.04 -6.92
N LYS A 140 -12.19 -13.22 -7.54
CA LYS A 140 -13.45 -13.75 -8.05
C LYS A 140 -13.60 -15.22 -7.67
N PRO A 141 -14.85 -15.72 -7.49
CA PRO A 141 -15.09 -17.14 -7.32
C PRO A 141 -14.57 -17.97 -8.49
N GLY A 142 -14.18 -19.21 -8.21
CA GLY A 142 -13.60 -20.12 -9.17
C GLY A 142 -12.08 -19.98 -9.23
N ASN A 143 -11.39 -21.04 -8.79
CA ASN A 143 -9.94 -21.17 -8.94
C ASN A 143 -9.60 -22.55 -9.51
N ARG A 144 -8.37 -22.72 -10.01
CA ARG A 144 -7.93 -23.97 -10.65
C ARG A 144 -7.60 -25.10 -9.67
N TYR A 145 -7.68 -24.84 -8.36
CA TYR A 145 -7.34 -25.80 -7.31
C TYR A 145 -8.55 -26.55 -6.74
N GLY A 146 -9.77 -26.25 -7.21
CA GLY A 146 -10.99 -26.94 -6.78
C GLY A 146 -11.43 -26.59 -5.35
N THR A 147 -10.94 -25.47 -4.81
CA THR A 147 -11.38 -24.93 -3.51
C THR A 147 -12.34 -23.76 -3.70
N ASP A 148 -13.07 -23.40 -2.64
CA ASP A 148 -13.93 -22.21 -2.62
C ASP A 148 -13.15 -20.93 -2.30
N TYR A 149 -11.81 -20.96 -2.33
CA TYR A 149 -10.99 -19.81 -1.98
C TYR A 149 -11.18 -18.66 -2.98
N PHE A 150 -11.68 -17.54 -2.47
CA PHE A 150 -11.60 -16.22 -3.10
C PHE A 150 -11.67 -15.13 -2.03
N VAL A 151 -11.02 -14.00 -2.28
CA VAL A 151 -10.91 -12.89 -1.34
C VAL A 151 -11.96 -11.85 -1.67
N LYS A 152 -12.85 -11.59 -0.70
CA LYS A 152 -13.85 -10.53 -0.75
C LYS A 152 -13.67 -9.56 0.40
N MET A 153 -14.20 -8.35 0.25
CA MET A 153 -14.26 -7.38 1.34
C MET A 153 -15.06 -7.96 2.53
N PRO A 154 -14.56 -7.84 3.78
CA PRO A 154 -15.18 -8.46 4.96
C PRO A 154 -16.65 -8.08 5.25
N ASN A 155 -17.15 -7.01 4.64
CA ASN A 155 -18.50 -6.48 4.85
C ASN A 155 -19.36 -6.45 3.56
N GLU A 156 -18.90 -7.10 2.48
CA GLU A 156 -19.56 -7.12 1.16
C GLU A 156 -19.82 -5.72 0.56
N LYS A 157 -19.18 -4.69 1.08
CA LYS A 157 -19.21 -3.32 0.55
C LYS A 157 -17.97 -3.07 -0.29
N PRO A 158 -18.03 -2.12 -1.25
CA PRO A 158 -16.88 -1.74 -2.07
C PRO A 158 -15.75 -1.09 -1.23
N LEU A 159 -16.06 -0.63 -0.02
CA LEU A 159 -15.15 0.03 0.89
C LEU A 159 -15.48 -0.30 2.34
N ARG A 160 -14.47 -0.18 3.21
CA ARG A 160 -14.63 -0.29 4.66
C ARG A 160 -13.81 0.79 5.35
N ILE A 161 -14.27 1.20 6.53
CA ILE A 161 -13.48 2.06 7.42
C ILE A 161 -12.24 1.25 7.86
N ASN A 162 -11.07 1.89 7.80
CA ASN A 162 -9.83 1.26 8.22
C ASN A 162 -9.85 1.00 9.73
N PRO A 163 -9.58 -0.23 10.22
CA PRO A 163 -9.66 -0.56 11.64
C PRO A 163 -8.56 0.08 12.50
N VAL A 164 -7.55 0.71 11.89
CA VAL A 164 -6.40 1.30 12.59
C VAL A 164 -6.46 2.82 12.58
N ASN A 165 -6.73 3.44 11.43
CA ASN A 165 -6.68 4.91 11.28
C ASN A 165 -7.97 5.53 10.72
N GLY A 166 -9.06 4.75 10.62
CA GLY A 166 -10.35 5.20 10.08
C GLY A 166 -11.33 5.70 11.14
N GLN A 167 -11.09 5.43 12.42
CA GLN A 167 -11.88 5.97 13.52
C GLN A 167 -11.20 7.26 14.00
N LYS A 168 -11.76 8.41 13.62
CA LYS A 168 -11.45 9.71 14.22
C LYS A 168 -12.59 10.09 15.15
#